data_AF-A0A942DMN8-F1
#
_entry.id   AF-A0A942DMN8-F1
#
_cell.length_a   1.000
_cell.length_b   1.000
_cell.length_c   1.000
_cell.angle_alpha   90.00
_cell.angle_beta   90.00
_cell.angle_gamma   90.00
#
_symmetry.space_group_name_H-M   'P 1'
#
loop_
_entity.id
_entity.type
_entity.pdbx_description
1 polymer ?
#
loop_
_entity_poly.entity_id
_entity_poly.type
_entity_poly.pdbx_seq_one_letter_code
_entity_poly.pdbx_strand_id
1 'polypeptide(L)'
;MKKFFTNIFNIAAIAGFVLTIAMIIGIFGSSYHLVNKMAEQGKSELPKTPSKKSQTKAPEDKTDKPGGDIKVTEASKTLQALSQKLASFNDVDVIEQEMTKTAIPPICNIICDQSAFDFRAAEGAARENPVLYLSDFYKQEGRRAFADPKFRLALETTRVYSDFFSPSTRQTIFELGQDMGHIGQMSETEKIALSAKLPFMVLKVGTQFASRITDLQERANRASEMNQLRKSCDGGKVKDVVRECESL
;
A
#
# COMPACT_ATOMS: atom_id res chain seq x y z
N MET A 1 -13.31 -41.42 -5.70
CA MET A 1 -13.58 -39.96 -5.72
C MET A 1 -12.40 -39.09 -5.25
N LYS A 2 -11.63 -39.44 -4.20
CA LYS A 2 -10.48 -38.61 -3.74
C LYS A 2 -9.38 -38.35 -4.78
N LYS A 3 -9.05 -39.31 -5.66
CA LYS A 3 -8.02 -39.14 -6.71
C LYS A 3 -8.41 -38.18 -7.85
N PHE A 4 -9.70 -37.90 -8.04
CA PHE A 4 -10.16 -37.03 -9.13
C PHE A 4 -10.05 -35.54 -8.77
N PHE A 5 -10.27 -35.20 -7.49
CA PHE A 5 -10.13 -33.83 -6.99
C PHE A 5 -8.67 -33.36 -6.94
N THR A 6 -7.71 -34.25 -6.64
CA THR A 6 -6.29 -33.88 -6.56
C THR A 6 -5.72 -33.44 -7.93
N ASN A 7 -6.21 -34.03 -9.03
CA ASN A 7 -5.74 -33.66 -10.37
C ASN A 7 -6.31 -32.32 -10.85
N ILE A 8 -7.54 -31.97 -10.47
CA ILE A 8 -8.16 -30.69 -10.85
C ILE A 8 -7.48 -29.52 -10.12
N PHE A 9 -7.13 -29.69 -8.84
CA PHE A 9 -6.40 -28.66 -8.09
C PHE A 9 -4.98 -28.43 -8.60
N ASN A 10 -4.26 -29.48 -9.03
CA ASN A 10 -2.93 -29.32 -9.62
C ASN A 10 -2.97 -28.59 -10.97
N ILE A 11 -3.97 -28.83 -11.81
CA ILE A 11 -4.10 -28.16 -13.10
C ILE A 11 -4.47 -26.67 -12.92
N ALA A 12 -5.36 -26.36 -11.97
CA ALA A 12 -5.71 -24.97 -11.63
C ALA A 12 -4.52 -24.21 -11.03
N ALA A 13 -3.70 -24.85 -10.19
CA ALA A 13 -2.50 -24.26 -9.62
C ALA A 13 -1.42 -23.98 -10.68
N ILE A 14 -1.21 -24.90 -11.63
CA ILE A 14 -0.26 -24.72 -12.73
C ILE A 14 -0.74 -23.61 -13.67
N ALA A 15 -2.04 -23.55 -13.98
CA ALA A 15 -2.60 -22.48 -14.80
C ALA A 15 -2.46 -21.10 -14.13
N GLY A 16 -2.69 -21.00 -12.82
CA GLY A 16 -2.46 -19.77 -12.05
C GLY A 16 -0.99 -19.33 -12.02
N PHE A 17 -0.06 -20.29 -11.94
CA PHE A 17 1.39 -20.03 -11.95
C PHE A 17 1.89 -19.57 -13.33
N VAL A 18 1.38 -20.16 -14.41
CA VAL A 18 1.71 -19.73 -15.78
C VAL A 18 1.14 -18.34 -16.06
N LEU A 19 -0.04 -18.00 -15.55
CA LEU A 19 -0.64 -16.67 -15.73
C LEU A 19 0.10 -15.59 -14.93
N THR A 20 0.60 -15.92 -13.74
CA THR A 20 1.46 -15.02 -12.96
C THR A 20 2.83 -14.86 -13.61
N ILE A 21 3.46 -15.92 -14.13
CA ILE A 21 4.72 -15.81 -14.90
C ILE A 21 4.52 -14.96 -16.16
N ALA A 22 3.43 -15.16 -16.91
CA ALA A 22 3.13 -14.36 -18.09
C ALA A 22 2.88 -12.88 -17.75
N MET A 23 2.19 -12.59 -16.63
CA MET A 23 2.07 -11.23 -16.11
C MET A 23 3.42 -10.67 -15.70
N ILE A 24 4.27 -11.45 -15.01
CA ILE A 24 5.59 -11.03 -14.58
C ILE A 24 6.47 -10.71 -15.81
N ILE A 25 6.53 -11.59 -16.82
CA ILE A 25 7.27 -11.35 -18.07
C ILE A 25 6.72 -10.13 -18.83
N GLY A 26 5.40 -9.96 -18.87
CA GLY A 26 4.76 -8.78 -19.42
C GLY A 26 5.13 -7.50 -18.65
N ILE A 27 5.22 -7.59 -17.31
CA ILE A 27 5.68 -6.50 -16.44
C ILE A 27 7.16 -6.22 -16.69
N PHE A 28 8.05 -7.20 -16.82
CA PHE A 28 9.47 -7.00 -17.12
C PHE A 28 9.69 -6.35 -18.50
N GLY A 29 9.03 -6.87 -19.55
CA GLY A 29 9.14 -6.33 -20.90
C GLY A 29 8.58 -4.91 -21.01
N SER A 30 7.44 -4.66 -20.36
CA SER A 30 6.86 -3.31 -20.31
C SER A 30 7.66 -2.36 -19.42
N SER A 31 8.25 -2.83 -18.31
CA SER A 31 9.07 -2.01 -17.40
C SER A 31 10.37 -1.56 -18.05
N TYR A 32 11.04 -2.42 -18.82
CA TYR A 32 12.23 -2.03 -19.57
C TYR A 32 11.91 -0.97 -20.63
N HIS A 33 10.82 -1.15 -21.37
CA HIS A 33 10.34 -0.15 -22.33
C HIS A 33 9.89 1.16 -21.65
N LEU A 34 9.28 1.07 -20.45
CA LEU A 34 8.83 2.19 -19.64
C LEU A 34 10.02 3.03 -19.16
N VAL A 35 11.05 2.37 -18.61
CA VAL A 35 12.27 3.01 -18.10
C VAL A 35 13.07 3.68 -19.23
N ASN A 36 13.19 3.01 -20.38
CA ASN A 36 13.88 3.59 -21.54
C ASN A 36 13.14 4.83 -22.07
N LYS A 37 11.81 4.83 -22.05
CA LYS A 37 11.00 6.03 -22.37
C LYS A 37 11.19 7.17 -21.36
N MET A 38 11.30 6.88 -20.06
CA MET A 38 11.58 7.91 -19.05
C MET A 38 12.95 8.58 -19.28
N ALA A 39 13.93 7.80 -19.78
CA ALA A 39 15.29 8.26 -20.04
C ALA A 39 15.40 9.28 -21.18
N GLU A 40 14.57 9.12 -22.22
CA GLU A 40 14.56 9.98 -23.40
C GLU A 40 13.85 11.31 -23.14
N GLN A 41 12.81 11.33 -22.30
CA GLN A 41 12.06 12.56 -21.99
C GLN A 41 12.83 13.54 -21.10
N GLY A 42 13.68 13.06 -20.19
CA GLY A 42 14.52 13.92 -19.34
C GLY A 42 15.58 14.73 -20.11
N LYS A 43 15.83 14.42 -21.40
CA LYS A 43 16.82 15.12 -22.23
C LYS A 43 16.22 16.29 -23.05
N SER A 44 14.89 16.49 -23.07
CA SER A 44 14.24 17.41 -24.03
C SER A 44 13.86 18.81 -23.52
N GLU A 45 14.12 19.17 -22.26
CA GLU A 45 13.78 20.50 -21.70
C GLU A 45 15.02 21.32 -21.26
N LEU A 46 16.06 21.37 -22.09
CA LEU A 46 17.04 22.45 -22.00
C LEU A 46 16.63 23.57 -22.97
N PRO A 47 16.32 24.79 -22.50
CA PRO A 47 15.93 25.89 -23.37
C PRO A 47 17.10 26.24 -24.28
N LYS A 48 17.01 25.84 -25.55
CA LYS A 48 17.95 26.28 -26.58
C LYS A 48 17.68 27.75 -26.87
N THR A 49 18.65 28.59 -26.51
CA THR A 49 18.79 29.99 -26.93
C THR A 49 18.53 30.11 -28.45
N PRO A 50 17.73 31.09 -28.91
CA PRO A 50 17.33 31.15 -30.31
C PRO A 50 18.50 31.60 -31.19
N SER A 51 19.04 30.68 -31.99
CA SER A 51 19.93 31.01 -33.11
C SER A 51 19.13 30.96 -34.42
N LYS A 52 18.94 32.13 -35.03
CA LYS A 52 18.38 32.31 -36.37
C LYS A 52 19.28 31.63 -37.42
N LYS A 53 18.71 30.75 -38.25
CA LYS A 53 18.80 30.82 -39.73
C LYS A 53 18.01 29.70 -40.45
N SER A 54 17.13 30.16 -41.34
CA SER A 54 16.67 29.66 -42.65
C SER A 54 16.59 28.15 -42.99
N GLN A 55 15.33 27.74 -43.21
CA GLN A 55 14.74 27.00 -44.35
C GLN A 55 15.55 25.91 -45.09
N THR A 56 14.96 24.70 -45.18
CA THR A 56 14.47 24.07 -46.43
C THR A 56 13.58 22.86 -46.08
N LYS A 57 12.41 22.77 -46.73
CA LYS A 57 11.36 21.76 -46.52
C LYS A 57 11.67 20.44 -47.24
N ALA A 58 11.45 19.32 -46.56
CA ALA A 58 11.12 18.02 -47.15
C ALA A 58 9.83 17.50 -46.48
N PRO A 59 8.94 16.77 -47.18
CA PRO A 59 7.72 16.26 -46.58
C PRO A 59 8.05 15.01 -45.76
N GLU A 60 8.15 15.16 -44.45
CA GLU A 60 8.21 14.04 -43.51
C GLU A 60 6.82 13.44 -43.32
N ASP A 61 6.78 12.15 -43.59
CA ASP A 61 5.71 11.21 -43.30
C ASP A 61 5.36 11.25 -41.80
N LYS A 62 4.16 11.76 -41.48
CA LYS A 62 3.63 11.81 -40.12
C LYS A 62 3.13 10.42 -39.73
N THR A 63 4.05 9.58 -39.28
CA THR A 63 3.67 8.47 -38.40
C THR A 63 3.37 9.05 -37.02
N ASP A 64 2.10 9.34 -36.75
CA ASP A 64 1.60 9.66 -35.42
C ASP A 64 1.87 8.45 -34.50
N LYS A 65 2.99 8.52 -33.76
CA LYS A 65 3.32 7.54 -32.71
C LYS A 65 2.32 7.72 -31.55
N PRO A 66 1.56 6.68 -31.18
CA PRO A 66 0.52 6.80 -30.18
C PRO A 66 1.11 6.94 -28.77
N GLY A 67 0.77 8.04 -28.08
CA GLY A 67 0.16 8.03 -26.74
C GLY A 67 0.82 7.28 -25.58
N GLY A 68 2.14 7.10 -25.57
CA GLY A 68 2.83 6.33 -24.51
C GLY A 68 3.46 7.16 -23.37
N ASP A 69 3.47 8.48 -23.50
CA ASP A 69 4.27 9.37 -22.66
C ASP A 69 3.54 9.85 -21.39
N ILE A 70 2.21 9.73 -21.37
CA ILE A 70 1.37 10.15 -20.25
C ILE A 70 1.40 9.13 -19.10
N LYS A 71 1.69 7.85 -19.37
CA LYS A 71 1.61 6.75 -18.38
C LYS A 71 2.80 6.67 -17.42
N VAL A 72 3.95 7.19 -17.84
CA VAL A 72 5.23 7.13 -17.13
C VAL A 72 5.25 8.06 -15.91
N THR A 73 4.92 9.33 -16.14
CA THR A 73 4.89 10.37 -15.11
C THR A 73 3.82 10.07 -14.06
N GLU A 74 2.71 9.46 -14.48
CA GLU A 74 1.62 9.04 -13.60
C GLU A 74 2.01 7.86 -12.70
N ALA A 75 2.75 6.88 -13.23
CA ALA A 75 3.28 5.77 -12.43
C ALA A 75 4.29 6.25 -11.37
N SER A 76 5.20 7.16 -11.72
CA SER A 76 6.16 7.76 -10.78
C SER A 76 5.46 8.53 -9.66
N LYS A 77 4.49 9.40 -10.01
CA LYS A 77 3.67 10.11 -9.00
C LYS A 77 2.91 9.15 -8.09
N THR A 78 2.34 8.08 -8.64
CA THR A 78 1.63 7.06 -7.87
C THR A 78 2.55 6.35 -6.89
N LEU A 79 3.75 5.96 -7.33
CA LEU A 79 4.73 5.32 -6.46
C LEU A 79 5.24 6.26 -5.37
N GLN A 80 5.45 7.54 -5.69
CA GLN A 80 5.85 8.55 -4.72
C GLN A 80 4.76 8.82 -3.68
N ALA A 81 3.50 8.88 -4.10
CA ALA A 81 2.37 8.98 -3.17
C ALA A 81 2.25 7.73 -2.28
N LEU A 82 2.45 6.54 -2.87
CA LEU A 82 2.46 5.29 -2.12
C LEU A 82 3.62 5.25 -1.11
N SER A 83 4.83 5.65 -1.50
CA SER A 83 6.00 5.65 -0.61
C SER A 83 5.80 6.57 0.58
N GLN A 84 5.27 7.77 0.35
CA GLN A 84 4.93 8.72 1.43
C GLN A 84 3.87 8.13 2.37
N LYS A 85 2.83 7.50 1.82
CA LYS A 85 1.80 6.83 2.63
C LYS A 85 2.37 5.67 3.43
N LEU A 86 3.25 4.86 2.84
CA LEU A 86 3.90 3.74 3.53
C LEU A 86 4.87 4.19 4.62
N ALA A 87 5.55 5.31 4.43
CA ALA A 87 6.43 5.89 5.45
C ALA A 87 5.67 6.24 6.74
N SER A 88 4.42 6.70 6.62
CA SER A 88 3.61 7.02 7.80
C SER A 88 3.31 5.81 8.69
N PHE A 89 3.29 4.58 8.16
CA PHE A 89 3.06 3.37 8.97
C PHE A 89 4.17 3.10 10.00
N ASN A 90 5.33 3.75 9.89
CA ASN A 90 6.35 3.68 10.94
C ASN A 90 5.81 4.22 12.28
N ASP A 91 4.93 5.23 12.25
CA ASP A 91 4.29 5.74 13.46
C ASP A 91 3.37 4.69 14.09
N VAL A 92 2.68 3.88 13.28
CA VAL A 92 1.82 2.77 13.75
C VAL A 92 2.66 1.72 14.44
N ASP A 93 3.82 1.35 13.88
CA ASP A 93 4.70 0.36 14.51
C ASP A 93 5.21 0.85 15.88
N VAL A 94 5.51 2.15 16.01
CA VAL A 94 5.92 2.74 17.30
C VAL A 94 4.77 2.67 18.31
N ILE A 95 3.55 3.03 17.91
CA ILE A 95 2.37 2.92 18.77
C ILE A 95 2.13 1.47 19.20
N GLU A 96 2.26 0.51 18.27
CA GLU A 96 2.10 -0.92 18.54
C GLU A 96 3.15 -1.43 19.53
N GLN A 97 4.42 -1.05 19.35
CA GLN A 97 5.47 -1.42 20.30
C GLN A 97 5.17 -0.91 21.71
N GLU A 98 4.69 0.33 21.85
CA GLU A 98 4.27 0.86 23.15
C GLU A 98 3.04 0.13 23.73
N MET A 99 2.15 -0.35 22.85
CA MET A 99 1.01 -1.18 23.22
C MET A 99 1.47 -2.49 23.88
N THR A 100 2.50 -3.15 23.32
CA THR A 100 3.03 -4.42 23.87
C THR A 100 3.75 -4.26 25.21
N LYS A 101 4.30 -3.07 25.50
CA LYS A 101 5.01 -2.77 26.75
C LYS A 101 4.08 -2.44 27.91
N THR A 102 2.81 -2.20 27.64
CA THR A 102 1.85 -1.66 28.62
C THR A 102 0.76 -2.70 28.89
N ALA A 103 0.36 -2.86 30.15
CA ALA A 103 -0.82 -3.63 30.49
C ALA A 103 -2.07 -2.88 30.02
N ILE A 104 -2.63 -3.29 28.88
CA ILE A 104 -3.80 -2.66 28.26
C ILE A 104 -5.00 -3.60 28.43
N PRO A 105 -6.18 -3.09 28.82
CA PRO A 105 -7.36 -3.93 28.96
C PRO A 105 -7.70 -4.64 27.64
N PRO A 106 -8.31 -5.82 27.64
CA PRO A 106 -8.86 -6.44 26.43
C PRO A 106 -9.83 -5.50 25.72
N ILE A 107 -9.82 -5.47 24.38
CA ILE A 107 -10.67 -4.55 23.61
C ILE A 107 -12.16 -4.78 23.87
N CYS A 108 -12.57 -6.04 24.05
CA CYS A 108 -13.94 -6.40 24.36
C CYS A 108 -14.44 -5.79 25.67
N ASN A 109 -13.57 -5.58 26.66
CA ASN A 109 -13.96 -5.00 27.94
C ASN A 109 -14.32 -3.52 27.85
N ILE A 110 -13.78 -2.83 26.84
CA ILE A 110 -13.97 -1.38 26.65
C ILE A 110 -14.79 -1.09 25.39
N ILE A 111 -15.25 -2.10 24.65
CA ILE A 111 -15.81 -1.93 23.30
C ILE A 111 -17.04 -1.02 23.25
N CYS A 112 -17.81 -0.98 24.34
CA CYS A 112 -19.00 -0.12 24.50
C CYS A 112 -18.73 1.18 25.26
N ASP A 113 -17.50 1.46 25.67
CA ASP A 113 -17.19 2.70 26.39
C ASP A 113 -17.37 3.91 25.48
N GLN A 114 -17.71 5.03 26.12
CA GLN A 114 -17.70 6.33 25.48
C GLN A 114 -16.29 6.62 24.96
N SER A 115 -16.22 7.19 23.77
CA SER A 115 -14.97 7.42 23.08
C SER A 115 -14.82 8.91 22.80
N ALA A 116 -13.67 9.45 23.22
CA ALA A 116 -13.24 10.81 22.90
C ALA A 116 -12.62 10.87 21.50
N PHE A 117 -12.22 9.73 20.95
CA PHE A 117 -11.80 9.59 19.57
C PHE A 117 -13.00 9.71 18.63
N ASP A 118 -13.16 10.85 17.98
CA ASP A 118 -14.18 10.99 16.95
C ASP A 118 -13.80 10.20 15.68
N PHE A 119 -14.21 8.93 15.65
CA PHE A 119 -14.01 8.07 14.49
C PHE A 119 -14.75 8.54 13.23
N ARG A 120 -15.73 9.46 13.28
CA ARG A 120 -16.40 9.97 12.07
C ARG A 120 -15.66 11.15 11.44
N ALA A 121 -15.11 12.05 12.26
CA ALA A 121 -14.07 12.98 11.81
C ALA A 121 -12.84 12.20 11.32
N ALA A 122 -12.51 11.11 12.02
CA ALA A 122 -11.50 10.15 11.57
C ALA A 122 -11.92 9.38 10.33
N GLU A 123 -13.19 9.05 10.03
CA GLU A 123 -13.59 8.28 8.83
C GLU A 123 -13.42 9.14 7.57
N GLY A 124 -13.74 10.43 7.69
CA GLY A 124 -13.45 11.43 6.66
C GLY A 124 -11.93 11.58 6.44
N ALA A 125 -11.17 11.76 7.53
CA ALA A 125 -9.71 11.84 7.48
C ALA A 125 -9.02 10.50 7.17
N ALA A 126 -9.65 9.36 7.44
CA ALA A 126 -9.15 7.99 7.25
C ALA A 126 -9.33 7.51 5.82
N ARG A 127 -10.24 8.13 5.06
CA ARG A 127 -10.23 7.98 3.60
C ARG A 127 -8.95 8.55 3.00
N GLU A 128 -8.42 9.62 3.58
CA GLU A 128 -7.21 10.27 3.08
C GLU A 128 -5.95 9.65 3.72
N ASN A 129 -5.84 9.67 5.05
CA ASN A 129 -4.71 9.12 5.79
C ASN A 129 -5.05 8.70 7.25
N PRO A 130 -5.48 7.45 7.49
CA PRO A 130 -5.86 6.97 8.83
C PRO A 130 -4.68 6.94 9.81
N VAL A 131 -3.47 6.77 9.28
CA VAL A 131 -2.25 6.65 10.07
C VAL A 131 -1.89 7.96 10.75
N LEU A 132 -1.98 9.08 10.03
CA LEU A 132 -1.70 10.41 10.59
C LEU A 132 -2.63 10.73 11.76
N TYR A 133 -3.93 10.45 11.60
CA TYR A 133 -4.91 10.73 12.65
C TYR A 133 -4.68 9.89 13.91
N LEU A 134 -4.33 8.61 13.74
CA LEU A 134 -3.93 7.74 14.87
C LEU A 134 -2.66 8.26 15.54
N SER A 135 -1.65 8.65 14.75
CA SER A 135 -0.39 9.21 15.24
C SER A 135 -0.63 10.49 16.05
N ASP A 136 -1.45 11.41 15.54
CA ASP A 136 -1.71 12.69 16.19
C ASP A 136 -2.55 12.55 17.46
N PHE A 137 -3.58 11.70 17.46
CA PHE A 137 -4.33 11.41 18.67
C PHE A 137 -3.44 10.75 19.74
N TYR A 138 -2.58 9.82 19.34
CA TYR A 138 -1.63 9.20 20.27
C TYR A 138 -0.61 10.20 20.82
N LYS A 139 -0.10 11.14 20.00
CA LYS A 139 0.80 12.20 20.48
C LYS A 139 0.14 13.10 21.52
N GLN A 140 -1.17 13.34 21.40
CA GLN A 140 -1.94 14.18 22.33
C GLN A 140 -2.28 13.44 23.63
N GLU A 141 -2.82 12.23 23.53
CA GLU A 141 -3.34 11.46 24.68
C GLU A 141 -2.30 10.53 25.32
N GLY A 142 -1.21 10.24 24.60
CA GLY A 142 -0.21 9.25 24.97
C GLY A 142 -0.84 7.90 25.24
N ARG A 143 -0.46 7.28 26.37
CA ARG A 143 -0.98 5.96 26.77
C ARG A 143 -2.47 5.93 27.04
N ARG A 144 -3.11 7.07 27.33
CA ARG A 144 -4.57 7.12 27.54
C ARG A 144 -5.34 6.80 26.26
N ALA A 145 -4.73 7.00 25.09
CA ALA A 145 -5.33 6.61 23.81
C ALA A 145 -5.70 5.12 23.76
N PHE A 146 -4.94 4.24 24.43
CA PHE A 146 -5.23 2.81 24.47
C PHE A 146 -6.48 2.44 25.29
N ALA A 147 -6.97 3.34 26.14
CA ALA A 147 -8.25 3.16 26.81
C ALA A 147 -9.43 3.54 25.90
N ASP A 148 -9.18 4.21 24.78
CA ASP A 148 -10.23 4.58 23.84
C ASP A 148 -10.55 3.42 22.87
N PRO A 149 -11.79 2.91 22.88
CA PRO A 149 -12.16 1.77 22.06
C PRO A 149 -12.20 2.06 20.56
N LYS A 150 -12.57 3.27 20.12
CA LYS A 150 -12.56 3.61 18.69
C LYS A 150 -11.14 3.77 18.17
N PHE A 151 -10.26 4.38 18.96
CA PHE A 151 -8.83 4.45 18.64
C PHE A 151 -8.25 3.04 18.46
N ARG A 152 -8.55 2.11 19.36
CA ARG A 152 -8.05 0.73 19.27
C ARG A 152 -8.58 -0.03 18.07
N LEU A 153 -9.86 0.09 17.74
CA LEU A 153 -10.42 -0.52 16.53
C LEU A 153 -9.80 0.05 15.26
N ALA A 154 -9.59 1.37 15.23
CA ALA A 154 -8.91 2.05 14.13
C ALA A 154 -7.46 1.58 13.98
N LEU A 155 -6.75 1.42 15.10
CA LEU A 155 -5.38 0.91 15.14
C LEU A 155 -5.30 -0.53 14.63
N GLU A 156 -6.17 -1.43 15.08
CA GLU A 156 -6.20 -2.83 14.59
C GLU A 156 -6.51 -2.90 13.09
N THR A 157 -7.45 -2.10 12.60
CA THR A 157 -7.76 -2.03 11.17
C THR A 157 -6.53 -1.54 10.37
N THR A 158 -5.85 -0.51 10.88
CA THR A 158 -4.64 0.04 10.27
C THR A 158 -3.48 -0.95 10.31
N ARG A 159 -3.38 -1.74 11.39
CA ARG A 159 -2.37 -2.77 11.56
C ARG A 159 -2.45 -3.85 10.49
N VAL A 160 -3.63 -4.24 10.04
CA VAL A 160 -3.79 -5.16 8.89
C VAL A 160 -3.06 -4.61 7.65
N TYR A 161 -3.17 -3.30 7.39
CA TYR A 161 -2.44 -2.66 6.29
C TYR A 161 -0.94 -2.54 6.56
N SER A 162 -0.52 -2.26 7.80
CA SER A 162 0.90 -2.26 8.18
C SER A 162 1.52 -3.64 8.00
N ASP A 163 0.81 -4.68 8.42
CA ASP A 163 1.23 -6.07 8.31
C ASP A 163 1.35 -6.51 6.86
N PHE A 164 0.46 -6.05 5.99
CA PHE A 164 0.53 -6.29 4.55
C PHE A 164 1.90 -5.87 3.97
N PHE A 165 2.41 -4.71 4.41
CA PHE A 165 3.71 -4.20 4.00
C PHE A 165 4.72 -4.29 5.16
N SER A 166 5.46 -5.40 5.23
CA SER A 166 6.52 -5.55 6.25
C SER A 166 7.43 -4.30 6.31
N PRO A 167 8.05 -3.98 7.46
CA PRO A 167 8.96 -2.84 7.55
C PRO A 167 10.04 -2.85 6.45
N SER A 168 10.59 -4.02 6.13
CA SER A 168 11.55 -4.17 5.04
C SER A 168 10.96 -3.84 3.66
N THR A 169 9.70 -4.22 3.43
CA THR A 169 8.98 -3.93 2.19
C THR A 169 8.68 -2.45 2.06
N ARG A 170 8.20 -1.81 3.14
CA ARG A 170 7.96 -0.36 3.18
C ARG A 170 9.23 0.42 2.88
N GLN A 171 10.34 0.04 3.49
CA GLN A 171 11.65 0.66 3.23
C GLN A 171 12.07 0.52 1.77
N THR A 172 11.92 -0.67 1.16
CA THR A 172 12.22 -0.86 -0.26
C THR A 172 11.31 -0.01 -1.15
N ILE A 173 10.01 0.10 -0.85
CA ILE A 173 9.07 0.96 -1.61
C ILE A 173 9.42 2.44 -1.43
N PHE A 174 9.86 2.83 -0.25
CA PHE A 174 10.31 4.17 0.04
C PHE A 174 11.53 4.56 -0.79
N GLU A 175 12.58 3.74 -0.75
CA GLU A 175 13.80 3.92 -1.55
C GLU A 175 13.47 3.97 -3.05
N LEU A 176 12.60 3.08 -3.52
CA LEU A 176 12.19 3.05 -4.92
C LEU A 176 11.43 4.32 -5.33
N GLY A 177 10.56 4.83 -4.46
CA GLY A 177 9.85 6.09 -4.68
C GLY A 177 10.78 7.29 -4.74
N GLN A 178 11.84 7.31 -3.91
CA GLN A 178 12.89 8.33 -3.99
C GLN A 178 13.67 8.22 -5.30
N ASP A 179 14.15 7.02 -5.64
CA ASP A 179 14.86 6.72 -6.88
C ASP A 179 14.06 7.22 -8.11
N MET A 180 12.75 6.92 -8.16
CA MET A 180 11.89 7.36 -9.27
C MET A 180 11.67 8.88 -9.32
N GLY A 181 11.66 9.56 -8.17
CA GLY A 181 11.59 11.02 -8.12
C GLY A 181 12.80 11.71 -8.78
N HIS A 182 13.93 11.01 -8.85
CA HIS A 182 15.18 11.49 -9.45
C HIS A 182 15.48 10.88 -10.83
N ILE A 183 14.54 10.16 -11.45
CA ILE A 183 14.84 9.36 -12.67
C ILE A 183 15.36 10.20 -13.85
N GLY A 184 14.96 11.47 -13.95
CA GLY A 184 15.47 12.39 -14.98
C GLY A 184 16.95 12.75 -14.82
N GLN A 185 17.51 12.59 -13.62
CA GLN A 185 18.89 12.90 -13.27
C GLN A 185 19.78 11.64 -13.23
N MET A 186 19.20 10.45 -13.36
CA MET A 186 19.92 9.18 -13.32
C MET A 186 20.71 8.91 -14.60
N SER A 187 21.88 8.30 -14.44
CA SER A 187 22.65 7.67 -15.51
C SER A 187 21.89 6.48 -16.11
N GLU A 188 22.26 6.06 -17.33
CA GLU A 188 21.64 4.89 -17.98
C GLU A 188 21.83 3.61 -17.15
N THR A 189 22.99 3.46 -16.48
CA THR A 189 23.26 2.32 -15.60
C THR A 189 22.32 2.29 -14.39
N GLU A 190 22.07 3.44 -13.76
CA GLU A 190 21.13 3.57 -12.64
C GLU A 190 19.69 3.26 -13.07
N LYS A 191 19.29 3.70 -14.26
CA LYS A 191 17.98 3.38 -14.83
C LYS A 191 17.81 1.88 -15.07
N ILE A 192 18.83 1.21 -15.63
CA ILE A 192 18.83 -0.25 -15.81
C ILE A 192 18.73 -0.95 -14.45
N ALA A 193 19.53 -0.52 -13.46
CA ALA A 193 19.46 -1.09 -12.12
C ALA A 193 18.07 -0.91 -11.49
N LEU A 194 17.46 0.28 -11.63
CA LEU A 194 16.11 0.57 -11.15
C LEU A 194 15.07 -0.32 -11.84
N SER A 195 15.19 -0.52 -13.15
CA SER A 195 14.31 -1.40 -13.92
C SER A 195 14.37 -2.87 -13.46
N ALA A 196 15.53 -3.32 -12.96
CA ALA A 196 15.71 -4.65 -12.42
C ALA A 196 15.21 -4.78 -10.96
N LYS A 197 15.36 -3.73 -10.15
CA LYS A 197 14.86 -3.68 -8.76
C LYS A 197 13.33 -3.82 -8.69
N LEU A 198 12.62 -3.14 -9.58
CA LEU A 198 11.15 -3.08 -9.60
C LEU A 198 10.50 -4.48 -9.61
N PRO A 199 10.78 -5.35 -10.59
CA PRO A 199 10.16 -6.67 -10.63
C PRO A 199 10.62 -7.60 -9.51
N PHE A 200 11.87 -7.48 -9.05
CA PHE A 200 12.35 -8.22 -7.88
C PHE A 200 11.55 -7.85 -6.63
N MET A 201 11.24 -6.57 -6.45
CA MET A 201 10.35 -6.11 -5.39
C MET A 201 8.95 -6.71 -5.56
N VAL A 202 8.36 -6.64 -6.75
CA VAL A 202 7.02 -7.23 -7.00
C VAL A 202 6.99 -8.72 -6.66
N LEU A 203 8.03 -9.47 -7.03
CA LEU A 203 8.18 -10.88 -6.68
C LEU A 203 8.29 -11.09 -5.16
N LYS A 204 9.11 -10.30 -4.47
CA LYS A 204 9.28 -10.38 -3.01
C LYS A 204 7.97 -10.06 -2.28
N VAL A 205 7.28 -9.00 -2.67
CA VAL A 205 5.99 -8.60 -2.08
C VAL A 205 4.91 -9.62 -2.40
N GLY A 206 4.81 -10.07 -3.64
CA GLY A 206 3.80 -11.04 -4.08
C GLY A 206 3.91 -12.39 -3.38
N THR A 207 5.14 -12.89 -3.18
CA THR A 207 5.38 -14.16 -2.47
C THR A 207 5.06 -14.06 -0.97
N GLN A 208 5.47 -12.98 -0.32
CA GLN A 208 5.10 -12.71 1.08
C GLN A 208 3.58 -12.56 1.23
N PHE A 209 2.93 -11.84 0.32
CA PHE A 209 1.50 -11.63 0.31
C PHE A 209 0.73 -12.95 0.22
N ALA A 210 1.09 -13.83 -0.71
CA ALA A 210 0.42 -15.11 -0.91
C ALA A 210 0.43 -15.98 0.37
N SER A 211 1.50 -15.90 1.16
CA SER A 211 1.60 -16.65 2.42
C SER A 211 0.77 -16.06 3.58
N ARG A 212 0.39 -14.78 3.51
CA ARG A 212 -0.25 -14.05 4.62
C ARG A 212 -1.69 -13.63 4.33
N ILE A 213 -2.17 -13.74 3.10
CA ILE A 213 -3.49 -13.22 2.71
C ILE A 213 -4.63 -13.79 3.55
N THR A 214 -4.59 -15.09 3.89
CA THR A 214 -5.64 -15.71 4.72
C THR A 214 -5.66 -15.14 6.14
N ASP A 215 -4.49 -14.99 6.79
CA ASP A 215 -4.37 -14.39 8.13
C ASP A 215 -4.80 -12.91 8.12
N LEU A 216 -4.39 -12.15 7.10
CA LEU A 216 -4.82 -10.76 6.94
C LEU A 216 -6.32 -10.63 6.73
N GLN A 217 -6.92 -11.53 5.95
CA GLN A 217 -8.35 -11.55 5.69
C GLN A 217 -9.14 -11.90 6.96
N GLU A 218 -8.67 -12.87 7.74
CA GLU A 218 -9.28 -13.23 9.04
C GLU A 218 -9.23 -12.05 10.02
N ARG A 219 -8.08 -11.38 10.15
CA ARG A 219 -7.95 -10.18 11.00
C ARG A 219 -8.83 -9.02 10.53
N ALA A 220 -8.91 -8.79 9.22
CA ALA A 220 -9.79 -7.76 8.66
C ALA A 220 -11.26 -8.05 8.96
N ASN A 221 -11.69 -9.30 8.83
CA ASN A 221 -13.04 -9.73 9.17
C ASN A 221 -13.32 -9.51 10.67
N ARG A 222 -12.41 -9.95 11.55
CA ARG A 222 -12.54 -9.73 13.00
C ARG A 222 -12.63 -8.25 13.35
N ALA A 223 -11.80 -7.40 12.76
CA ALA A 223 -11.85 -5.94 12.96
C ALA A 223 -13.19 -5.34 12.51
N SER A 224 -13.71 -5.80 11.37
CA SER A 224 -15.03 -5.41 10.85
C SER A 224 -16.16 -5.84 11.78
N GLU A 225 -16.15 -7.09 12.25
CA GLU A 225 -17.14 -7.63 13.18
C GLU A 225 -17.13 -6.89 14.52
N MET A 226 -15.95 -6.62 15.09
CA MET A 226 -15.84 -5.79 16.31
C MET A 226 -16.41 -4.38 16.10
N ASN A 227 -16.21 -3.77 14.93
CA ASN A 227 -16.79 -2.47 14.62
C ASN A 227 -18.34 -2.54 14.49
N GLN A 228 -18.88 -3.64 13.99
CA GLN A 228 -20.33 -3.88 13.98
C GLN A 228 -20.88 -4.07 15.40
N LEU A 229 -20.21 -4.87 16.23
CA LEU A 229 -20.58 -5.08 17.64
C LEU A 229 -20.61 -3.76 18.42
N ARG A 230 -19.62 -2.89 18.19
CA ARG A 230 -19.59 -1.56 18.80
C ARG A 230 -20.84 -0.74 18.46
N LYS A 231 -21.32 -0.77 17.20
CA LYS A 231 -22.53 -0.04 16.79
C LYS A 231 -23.78 -0.55 17.53
N SER A 232 -23.77 -1.82 17.94
CA SER A 232 -24.85 -2.40 18.75
C SER A 232 -24.85 -1.94 20.21
N CYS A 233 -23.80 -1.27 20.70
CA CYS A 233 -23.75 -0.73 22.06
C CYS A 233 -24.75 0.42 22.29
N ASP A 234 -25.20 1.12 21.24
CA ASP A 234 -26.10 2.28 21.34
C ASP A 234 -27.56 1.91 21.65
N GLY A 235 -27.89 0.61 21.72
CA GLY A 235 -29.24 0.13 22.07
C GLY A 235 -29.33 -1.31 22.57
N GLY A 236 -28.21 -2.05 22.56
CA GLY A 236 -28.12 -3.43 23.04
C GLY A 236 -27.74 -3.55 24.52
N LYS A 237 -27.87 -4.77 25.06
CA LYS A 237 -27.33 -5.09 26.39
C LYS A 237 -25.82 -5.24 26.28
N VAL A 238 -25.07 -4.32 26.90
CA VAL A 238 -23.60 -4.30 26.91
C VAL A 238 -22.99 -5.67 27.22
N LYS A 239 -23.53 -6.40 28.21
CA LYS A 239 -23.03 -7.74 28.58
C LYS A 239 -23.11 -8.77 27.44
N ASP A 240 -24.17 -8.71 26.62
CA ASP A 240 -24.32 -9.61 25.50
C ASP A 240 -23.31 -9.27 24.39
N VAL A 241 -23.09 -7.98 24.12
CA VAL A 241 -22.09 -7.49 23.15
C VAL A 241 -20.67 -7.88 23.55
N VAL A 242 -20.32 -7.73 24.84
CA VAL A 242 -19.00 -8.11 25.35
C VAL A 242 -18.78 -9.62 25.20
N ARG A 243 -19.76 -10.45 25.57
CA ARG A 243 -19.67 -11.92 25.41
C ARG A 243 -19.53 -12.33 23.95
N GLU A 244 -20.24 -11.66 23.04
CA GLU A 244 -20.12 -11.91 21.60
C GLU A 244 -18.73 -11.51 21.08
N CYS A 245 -18.19 -10.37 21.52
CA CYS A 245 -16.83 -9.93 21.19
C CYS A 245 -15.77 -10.94 21.66
N GLU A 246 -15.91 -11.50 22.85
CA GLU A 246 -14.99 -12.52 23.39
C GLU A 246 -15.00 -13.85 22.61
N SER A 247 -16.03 -14.08 21.79
CA SER A 247 -16.17 -15.29 20.97
C SER A 247 -15.59 -15.20 19.56
N LEU A 248 -15.12 -14.00 19.15
CA LEU A 248 -14.47 -13.74 17.85
C LEU A 248 -12.99 -14.16 17.83
#